data_AF-A0A5B8CDZ3-F1
#
_entry.id   AF-A0A5B8CDZ3-F1
#
_cell.length_a   1.000
_cell.length_b   1.000
_cell.length_c   1.000
_cell.angle_alpha   90.00
_cell.angle_beta   90.00
_cell.angle_gamma   90.00
#
_symmetry.space_group_name_H-M   'P 1'
#
loop_
_entity.id
_entity.type
_entity.pdbx_description
1 polymer ?
#
loop_
_entity_poly.entity_id
_entity_poly.type
_entity_poly.pdbx_seq_one_letter_code
_entity_poly.pdbx_strand_id
1 'polypeptide(L)'
;MMQGPWYFFHPDSPGYLQRKLDEGEPVSRAELVRVFEANPGFAWQGALHKLYSQILNGSFKGKPGPKDRFSWSMWQCINAWVDLEADDIRGERAGRPRIGADLSPVQEAYERTARAFRLGTGPSLANSLSLRNLR
;
A
#
# COMPACT_ATOMS: atom_id res chain seq x y z
N MET A 1 -19.17 7.92 15.32
CA MET A 1 -19.17 7.18 14.04
C MET A 1 -18.86 5.73 14.35
N MET A 2 -19.79 4.81 14.11
CA MET A 2 -19.52 3.37 14.30
C MET A 2 -18.55 2.93 13.22
N GLN A 3 -17.33 2.59 13.61
CA GLN A 3 -16.33 2.00 12.72
C GLN A 3 -16.80 0.58 12.37
N GLY A 4 -16.93 0.28 11.08
CA GLY A 4 -17.40 -1.03 10.61
C GLY A 4 -16.46 -2.17 11.01
N PRO A 5 -16.91 -3.43 10.92
CA PRO A 5 -16.15 -4.60 11.37
C PRO A 5 -14.77 -4.73 10.69
N TRP A 6 -14.63 -4.18 9.48
CA TRP A 6 -13.37 -4.15 8.73
C TRP A 6 -12.29 -3.25 9.34
N TYR A 7 -12.65 -2.33 10.24
CA TYR A 7 -11.71 -1.41 10.89
C TYR A 7 -10.60 -2.15 11.66
N PHE A 8 -10.89 -3.30 12.25
CA PHE A 8 -9.89 -4.08 13.01
C PHE A 8 -9.02 -4.99 12.13
N PHE A 9 -9.40 -5.19 10.88
CA PHE A 9 -8.70 -6.06 9.93
C PHE A 9 -8.00 -5.28 8.81
N HIS A 10 -8.35 -4.00 8.62
CA HIS A 10 -7.75 -3.18 7.59
C HIS A 10 -6.33 -2.74 7.97
N PRO A 11 -5.29 -3.10 7.22
CA PRO A 11 -3.89 -2.87 7.60
C PRO A 11 -3.47 -1.39 7.64
N ASP A 12 -4.27 -0.48 7.08
CA ASP A 12 -4.09 0.97 7.22
C ASP A 12 -4.85 1.57 8.41
N SER A 13 -5.60 0.78 9.17
CA SER A 13 -6.47 1.29 10.23
C SER A 13 -5.76 1.33 11.59
N PRO A 14 -5.99 2.34 12.45
CA PRO A 14 -5.56 2.30 13.84
C PRO A 14 -6.14 1.10 14.61
N GLY A 15 -7.32 0.62 14.22
CA GLY A 15 -7.95 -0.57 14.78
C GLY A 15 -7.17 -1.85 14.55
N TYR A 16 -6.45 -1.93 13.44
CA TYR A 16 -5.59 -3.07 13.16
C TYR A 16 -4.46 -3.17 14.18
N LEU A 17 -3.80 -2.05 14.51
CA LEU A 17 -2.79 -2.02 15.57
C LEU A 17 -3.38 -2.32 16.94
N GLN A 18 -4.57 -1.76 17.23
CA GLN A 18 -5.25 -2.00 18.51
C GLN A 18 -5.57 -3.49 18.69
N ARG A 19 -6.16 -4.13 17.69
CA ARG A 19 -6.44 -5.57 17.69
C ARG A 19 -5.18 -6.38 17.95
N LYS A 20 -4.08 -6.09 17.26
CA LYS A 20 -2.79 -6.77 17.47
C LYS A 20 -2.28 -6.62 18.90
N LEU A 21 -2.39 -5.42 19.47
CA LEU A 21 -2.01 -5.18 20.86
C LEU A 21 -2.88 -5.96 21.85
N ASP A 22 -4.19 -5.99 21.62
CA ASP A 22 -5.17 -6.68 22.46
C ASP A 22 -4.97 -8.22 22.41
N GLU A 23 -4.61 -8.74 21.24
CA GLU A 23 -4.32 -10.17 21.01
C GLU A 23 -2.87 -10.55 21.36
N GLY A 24 -2.03 -9.59 21.76
CA GLY A 24 -0.61 -9.84 22.05
C GLY A 24 0.23 -10.18 20.82
N GLU A 25 -0.27 -9.90 19.62
CA GLU A 25 0.47 -10.09 18.37
C GLU A 25 1.63 -9.07 18.26
N PRO A 26 2.79 -9.47 17.72
CA PRO A 26 3.90 -8.54 17.51
C PRO A 26 3.57 -7.49 16.45
N VAL A 27 3.85 -6.23 16.76
CA VAL A 27 3.76 -5.10 15.84
C VAL A 27 5.16 -4.78 15.27
N SER A 28 5.27 -4.71 13.95
CA SER A 28 6.50 -4.33 13.25
C SER A 28 6.57 -2.81 13.02
N ARG A 29 7.79 -2.31 12.79
CA ARG A 29 7.99 -0.89 12.46
C ARG A 29 7.29 -0.47 11.17
N ALA A 30 7.25 -1.35 10.17
CA ALA A 30 6.61 -1.08 8.88
C ALA A 30 5.10 -0.88 9.02
N GLU A 31 4.44 -1.72 9.84
CA GLU A 31 3.01 -1.60 10.13
C GLU A 31 2.69 -0.30 10.86
N LEU A 32 3.52 0.08 11.84
CA LEU A 32 3.34 1.36 12.55
C LEU A 32 3.44 2.56 11.62
N VAL A 33 4.49 2.60 10.81
CA VAL A 33 4.69 3.70 9.84
C VAL A 33 3.52 3.76 8.86
N ARG A 34 3.10 2.62 8.31
CA ARG A 34 1.94 2.52 7.42
C ARG A 34 0.68 3.12 8.03
N VAL A 35 0.30 2.68 9.23
CA VAL A 35 -0.93 3.13 9.90
C VAL A 35 -0.86 4.60 10.30
N PHE A 36 0.32 5.08 10.68
CA PHE A 36 0.50 6.51 11.01
C PHE A 36 0.44 7.40 9.78
N GLU A 37 1.09 7.00 8.68
CA GLU A 37 1.03 7.71 7.39
C GLU A 37 -0.40 7.77 6.85
N ALA A 38 -1.16 6.68 6.97
CA ALA A 38 -2.54 6.61 6.51
C ALA A 38 -3.53 7.41 7.36
N ASN A 39 -3.19 7.76 8.61
CA ASN A 39 -4.09 8.43 9.55
C ASN A 39 -3.45 9.65 10.24
N PRO A 40 -3.07 10.69 9.48
CA PRO A 40 -2.34 11.84 10.03
C PRO A 40 -3.12 12.65 11.06
N GLY A 41 -4.46 12.59 11.04
CA GLY A 41 -5.34 13.30 11.97
C GLY A 41 -5.91 12.45 13.13
N PHE A 42 -5.45 11.21 13.29
CA PHE A 42 -6.00 10.33 14.32
C PHE A 42 -5.52 10.74 15.72
N ALA A 43 -6.47 10.80 16.66
CA ALA A 43 -6.16 11.06 18.06
C ALA A 43 -5.57 9.81 18.72
N TRP A 44 -4.25 9.65 18.65
CA TRP A 44 -3.53 8.54 19.29
C TRP A 44 -3.69 8.58 20.81
N GLN A 45 -4.30 7.54 21.39
CA GLN A 45 -4.54 7.41 22.83
C GLN A 45 -4.04 6.06 23.35
N GLY A 46 -3.87 5.96 24.67
CA GLY A 46 -3.54 4.70 25.35
C GLY A 46 -2.28 4.00 24.82
N ALA A 47 -2.39 2.70 24.54
CA ALA A 47 -1.27 1.89 24.05
C ALA A 47 -0.77 2.34 22.67
N LEU A 48 -1.66 2.81 21.79
CA LEU A 48 -1.29 3.34 20.48
C LEU A 48 -0.49 4.64 20.60
N HIS A 49 -0.83 5.51 21.56
CA HIS A 49 -0.04 6.72 21.84
C HIS A 49 1.41 6.40 22.24
N LYS A 50 1.60 5.35 23.04
CA LYS A 50 2.93 4.89 23.44
C LYS A 50 3.75 4.45 22.21
N LEU A 51 3.15 3.69 21.30
CA LEU A 51 3.81 3.27 20.06
C LEU A 51 4.14 4.47 19.15
N TYR A 52 3.21 5.43 19.04
CA TYR A 52 3.41 6.65 18.27
C TYR A 52 4.61 7.46 18.78
N SER A 53 4.65 7.73 20.08
CA SER A 53 5.75 8.43 20.74
C SER A 53 7.08 7.67 20.58
N GLN A 54 7.07 6.34 20.66
CA GLN A 54 8.25 5.50 20.44
C GLN A 54 8.79 5.53 19.00
N ILE A 55 7.91 5.70 18.00
CA ILE A 55 8.32 5.85 16.60
C ILE A 55 8.92 7.24 16.38
N LEU A 56 8.26 8.30 16.88
CA LEU A 56 8.73 9.67 16.74
C LEU A 56 10.10 9.91 17.39
N ASN A 57 10.32 9.35 18.59
CA ASN A 57 11.59 9.49 19.30
C ASN A 57 12.65 8.44 18.88
N GLY A 58 12.36 7.59 17.89
CA GLY A 58 13.26 6.55 17.40
C GLY A 58 13.57 5.42 18.39
N SER A 59 12.85 5.33 19.51
CA SER A 59 13.08 4.31 20.55
C SER A 59 12.31 3.00 20.33
N PHE A 60 11.46 2.93 19.31
CA PHE A 60 10.70 1.72 18.99
C PHE A 60 11.63 0.56 18.59
N LYS A 61 11.65 -0.50 19.41
CA LYS A 61 12.46 -1.72 19.21
C LYS A 61 11.65 -2.92 18.68
N GLY A 62 10.57 -2.68 17.93
CA GLY A 62 9.83 -3.78 17.30
C GLY A 62 10.65 -4.53 16.27
N LYS A 63 10.17 -5.71 15.87
CA LYS A 63 10.84 -6.51 14.84
C LYS A 63 11.02 -5.64 13.58
N PRO A 64 12.21 -5.65 12.96
CA PRO A 64 12.34 -5.09 11.62
C PRO A 64 11.31 -5.81 10.76
N GLY A 65 10.35 -5.05 10.22
CA GLY A 65 9.45 -5.59 9.23
C GLY A 65 10.27 -6.10 8.04
N PRO A 66 9.68 -6.93 7.16
CA PRO A 66 10.32 -7.24 5.88
C PRO A 66 10.81 -5.93 5.24
N LYS A 67 12.08 -5.91 4.82
CA LYS A 67 12.67 -4.75 4.13
C LYS A 67 11.99 -4.63 2.78
N ASP A 68 10.86 -3.95 2.75
CA ASP A 68 10.20 -3.59 1.50
C ASP A 68 11.03 -2.49 0.83
N ARG A 69 11.27 -2.64 -0.47
CA ARG A 69 12.11 -1.71 -1.23
C ARG A 69 11.47 -0.32 -1.33
N PHE A 70 10.15 -0.27 -1.24
CA PHE A 70 9.33 0.92 -1.38
C PHE A 70 8.57 1.16 -0.07
N SER A 71 8.48 2.42 0.36
CA SER A 71 7.58 2.79 1.46
C SER A 71 6.12 2.63 1.02
N TRP A 72 5.19 2.63 1.98
CA TRP A 72 3.77 2.56 1.66
C TRP A 72 3.30 3.72 0.78
N SER A 73 3.74 4.94 1.10
CA SER A 73 3.49 6.12 0.26
C SER A 73 4.03 5.95 -1.17
N MET A 74 5.19 5.34 -1.35
CA MET A 74 5.71 5.02 -2.70
C MET A 74 4.84 3.99 -3.42
N TRP A 75 4.32 2.99 -2.71
CA TRP A 75 3.38 2.02 -3.28
C TRP A 75 2.05 2.65 -3.72
N GLN A 76 1.55 3.65 -2.99
CA GLN A 76 0.41 4.47 -3.43
C GLN A 76 0.72 5.24 -4.71
N CYS A 77 1.92 5.85 -4.81
CA CYS A 77 2.35 6.51 -6.03
C CYS A 77 2.46 5.54 -7.21
N ILE A 78 3.02 4.34 -7.00
CA ILE A 78 3.09 3.29 -8.01
C ILE A 78 1.67 2.87 -8.44
N ASN A 79 0.74 2.74 -7.50
CA ASN A 79 -0.65 2.41 -7.77
C ASN A 79 -1.32 3.46 -8.68
N ALA A 80 -1.14 4.75 -8.37
CA ALA A 80 -1.64 5.84 -9.19
C ALA A 80 -0.96 5.90 -10.57
N TRP A 81 0.34 5.58 -10.64
CA TRP A 81 1.07 5.51 -11.91
C TRP A 81 0.45 4.51 -12.88
N VAL A 82 -0.01 3.36 -12.39
CA VAL A 82 -0.70 2.36 -13.24
C VAL A 82 -1.94 2.95 -13.90
N ASP A 83 -2.71 3.79 -13.19
CA ASP A 83 -3.90 4.42 -13.79
C ASP A 83 -3.52 5.47 -14.83
N LEU A 84 -2.53 6.32 -14.54
CA LEU A 84 -2.04 7.32 -15.48
C LEU A 84 -1.52 6.67 -16.77
N GLU A 85 -0.71 5.62 -16.63
CA GLU A 85 -0.19 4.88 -17.79
C GLU A 85 -1.31 4.19 -18.59
N ALA A 86 -2.34 3.68 -17.90
CA ALA A 86 -3.50 3.09 -18.58
C ALA A 86 -4.28 4.13 -19.39
N ASP A 87 -4.41 5.35 -18.89
CA ASP A 87 -5.05 6.46 -19.59
C ASP A 87 -4.21 6.94 -20.78
N ASP A 88 -2.90 7.07 -20.62
CA ASP A 88 -1.98 7.40 -21.71
C ASP A 88 -2.08 6.36 -22.85
N ILE A 89 -2.06 5.06 -22.51
CA ILE A 89 -2.21 3.99 -23.50
C ILE A 89 -3.58 4.02 -24.19
N ARG A 90 -4.66 4.34 -23.46
CA ARG A 90 -5.99 4.52 -24.07
C ARG A 90 -5.98 5.69 -25.06
N GLY A 91 -5.34 6.81 -24.70
CA GLY A 91 -5.17 7.97 -25.57
C GLY A 91 -4.36 7.65 -26.83
N GLU A 92 -3.20 7.00 -26.69
CA GLU A 92 -2.36 6.56 -27.80
C GLU A 92 -3.10 5.63 -28.77
N ARG A 93 -4.02 4.81 -28.25
CA ARG A 93 -4.75 3.80 -29.02
C ARG A 93 -6.08 4.29 -29.59
N ALA A 94 -6.59 5.44 -29.16
CA ALA A 94 -7.91 5.94 -29.58
C ALA A 94 -8.06 6.10 -31.10
N GLY A 95 -6.94 6.22 -31.84
CA GLY A 95 -6.92 6.35 -33.30
C GLY A 95 -6.39 5.14 -34.08
N ARG A 96 -6.10 4.00 -33.43
CA ARG A 96 -5.49 2.84 -34.11
C ARG A 96 -6.34 1.57 -34.00
N PRO A 97 -6.46 0.76 -35.06
CA PRO A 97 -7.17 -0.52 -34.99
C PRO A 97 -6.44 -1.48 -34.05
N ARG A 98 -7.20 -2.20 -33.22
CA ARG A 98 -6.66 -3.19 -32.29
C ARG A 98 -6.13 -4.40 -33.04
N ILE A 99 -4.89 -4.80 -32.74
CA ILE A 99 -4.28 -6.02 -33.29
C ILE A 99 -4.49 -7.16 -32.29
N GLY A 100 -4.65 -8.41 -32.76
CA GLY A 100 -4.91 -9.57 -31.90
C GLY A 100 -3.85 -9.84 -30.81
N ALA A 101 -2.65 -9.30 -30.96
CA ALA A 101 -1.56 -9.38 -29.98
C ALA A 101 -1.59 -8.25 -28.93
N ASP A 102 -2.46 -7.25 -29.07
CA ASP A 102 -2.52 -6.11 -28.14
C ASP A 102 -3.10 -6.53 -26.80
N LEU A 103 -2.27 -6.43 -25.75
CA LEU A 103 -2.72 -6.48 -24.36
C LEU A 103 -3.80 -5.42 -24.11
N SER A 104 -4.66 -5.64 -23.10
CA SER A 104 -5.55 -4.57 -22.66
C SER A 104 -4.74 -3.37 -22.16
N PRO A 105 -5.25 -2.12 -22.26
CA PRO A 105 -4.52 -0.94 -21.79
C PRO A 105 -4.04 -1.05 -20.35
N VAL A 106 -4.87 -1.65 -19.49
CA VAL A 106 -4.53 -1.88 -18.08
C VAL A 106 -3.42 -2.92 -17.93
N GLN A 107 -3.48 -4.05 -18.66
CA GLN A 107 -2.42 -5.06 -18.63
C GLN A 107 -1.07 -4.50 -19.12
N GLU A 108 -1.08 -3.71 -20.19
CA GLU A 108 0.13 -3.05 -20.67
C GLU A 108 0.63 -1.99 -19.68
N ALA A 109 -0.26 -1.23 -19.04
CA ALA A 109 0.11 -0.28 -18.00
C ALA A 109 0.81 -0.96 -16.81
N TYR A 110 0.32 -2.14 -16.39
CA TYR A 110 0.99 -2.95 -15.38
C TYR A 110 2.39 -3.39 -15.82
N GLU A 111 2.57 -3.85 -17.05
CA GLU A 111 3.89 -4.26 -17.56
C GLU A 111 4.88 -3.09 -17.65
N ARG A 112 4.43 -1.94 -18.18
CA ARG A 112 5.26 -0.73 -18.30
C ARG A 112 5.65 -0.19 -16.92
N THR A 113 4.70 -0.11 -15.99
CA THR A 113 4.94 0.33 -14.62
C THR A 113 5.88 -0.63 -13.88
N ALA A 114 5.64 -1.95 -13.98
CA ALA A 114 6.51 -2.94 -13.34
C ALA A 114 7.96 -2.83 -13.83
N ARG A 115 8.17 -2.59 -15.13
CA ARG A 115 9.49 -2.37 -15.72
C ARG A 115 10.13 -1.08 -15.22
N ALA A 116 9.40 0.03 -15.20
CA ALA A 116 9.89 1.34 -14.75
C ALA A 116 10.40 1.30 -13.30
N PHE A 117 9.66 0.64 -12.41
CA PHE A 117 10.01 0.52 -10.99
C PHE A 117 10.90 -0.70 -10.67
N ARG A 118 11.25 -1.51 -11.67
CA ARG A 118 12.02 -2.77 -11.54
C ARG A 118 11.37 -3.73 -10.52
N LEU A 119 10.08 -4.01 -10.71
CA LEU A 119 9.23 -4.85 -9.86
C LEU A 119 8.92 -6.23 -10.47
N GLY A 120 9.63 -6.59 -11.56
CA GLY A 120 9.40 -7.84 -12.30
C GLY A 120 8.45 -7.61 -13.46
N THR A 121 7.35 -8.35 -13.49
CA THR A 121 6.34 -8.30 -14.57
C THR A 121 5.04 -7.63 -14.11
N GLY A 122 4.15 -7.33 -15.05
CA GLY A 122 2.82 -6.78 -14.76
C GLY A 122 2.03 -7.61 -13.74
N PRO A 123 1.93 -8.95 -13.87
CA PRO A 123 1.31 -9.80 -12.87
C PRO A 123 1.96 -9.73 -11.48
N SER A 124 3.29 -9.63 -11.40
CA SER A 124 3.98 -9.48 -10.11
C SER A 124 3.64 -8.17 -9.42
N LEU A 125 3.51 -7.08 -10.20
CA LEU A 125 3.05 -5.79 -9.69
C LEU A 125 1.59 -5.86 -9.23
N ALA A 126 0.69 -6.44 -10.02
CA ALA A 126 -0.72 -6.60 -9.65
C ALA A 126 -0.88 -7.37 -8.32
N ASN A 127 -0.16 -8.49 -8.17
CA ASN A 127 -0.13 -9.25 -6.92
C ASN A 127 0.42 -8.42 -5.75
N SER A 128 1.47 -7.62 -5.99
CA SER A 128 2.05 -6.78 -4.95
C SER A 128 1.11 -5.69 -4.47
N LEU A 129 0.36 -5.06 -5.38
CA LEU A 129 -0.65 -4.06 -5.04
C LEU A 129 -1.83 -4.70 -4.29
N SER A 130 -2.28 -5.88 -4.72
CA SER A 130 -3.40 -6.56 -4.09
C SER A 130 -3.09 -7.05 -2.67
N LEU A 131 -1.90 -7.62 -2.45
CA LEU A 131 -1.43 -7.97 -1.10
C LEU A 131 -1.34 -6.77 -0.14
N ARG A 132 -1.34 -5.55 -0.69
CA ARG A 132 -1.29 -4.30 0.07
C ARG A 132 -2.66 -3.62 0.19
N ASN A 133 -3.73 -4.24 -0.32
CA ASN A 133 -5.09 -3.69 -0.42
C ASN A 133 -5.14 -2.37 -1.21
N LEU A 134 -4.31 -2.24 -2.24
CA LEU A 134 -4.35 -1.09 -3.14
C LEU A 134 -5.27 -1.32 -4.34
N ARG A 135 -5.57 -2.59 -4.67
CA ARG A 135 -6.53 -3.04 -5.70
C ARG A 135 -7.01 -4.47 -5.46
#